data_AF-A0A9E5T405-F1
#
_entry.id   AF-A0A9E5T405-F1
#
_cell.length_a   1.000
_cell.length_b   1.000
_cell.length_c   1.000
_cell.angle_alpha   90.00
_cell.angle_beta   90.00
_cell.angle_gamma   90.00
#
_symmetry.space_group_name_H-M   'P 1'
#
loop_
_entity.id
_entity.type
_entity.pdbx_description
1 polymer ?
#
loop_
_entity_poly.entity_id
_entity_poly.type
_entity_poly.pdbx_seq_one_letter_code
_entity_poly.pdbx_strand_id
1 'polypeptide(L)'
;MTFEQARAYLLNKPQALEDFPFYPDIPVFKVKGKMFASLSRDQSTARMNVKCDPEQALALRFFFDGVKPGYHMNKKHWNTVTLNSDVPDEEIKRMIDHSYGLVVKGLKKCERTALELSYGTAVIYTDVIGKAP
;
A
#
# COMPACT_ATOMS: atom_id res chain seq x y z
N MET A 1 8.67 -0.78 11.58
CA MET A 1 8.77 -1.63 10.39
C MET A 1 9.91 -1.12 9.54
N THR A 2 10.87 -1.98 9.21
CA THR A 2 12.03 -1.61 8.39
C THR A 2 11.72 -1.62 6.89
N PHE A 3 12.63 -1.09 6.08
CA PHE A 3 12.52 -1.11 4.61
C PHE A 3 12.35 -2.54 4.06
N GLU A 4 13.19 -3.49 4.51
CA GLU A 4 13.14 -4.87 4.04
C GLU A 4 11.86 -5.59 4.49
N GLN A 5 11.37 -5.31 5.70
CA GLN A 5 10.10 -5.86 6.18
C GLN A 5 8.92 -5.35 5.34
N ALA A 6 8.89 -4.04 5.04
CA ALA A 6 7.86 -3.46 4.17
C ALA A 6 7.93 -4.05 2.76
N ARG A 7 9.13 -4.15 2.17
CA ARG A 7 9.35 -4.75 0.84
C ARG A 7 8.87 -6.20 0.78
N ALA A 8 9.25 -7.02 1.76
CA ALA A 8 8.83 -8.40 1.85
C ALA A 8 7.30 -8.53 1.98
N TYR A 9 6.67 -7.67 2.80
CA TYR A 9 5.22 -7.68 2.99
C TYR A 9 4.45 -7.26 1.73
N LEU A 10 4.97 -6.26 0.99
CA LEU A 10 4.43 -5.83 -0.30
C LEU A 10 4.49 -6.94 -1.35
N LEU A 11 5.61 -7.65 -1.43
CA LEU A 11 5.80 -8.77 -2.36
C LEU A 11 4.99 -10.01 -2.01
N ASN A 12 4.58 -10.15 -0.75
CA ASN A 12 3.69 -11.23 -0.34
C ASN A 12 2.24 -11.03 -0.77
N LYS A 13 1.88 -9.87 -1.35
CA LYS A 13 0.52 -9.66 -1.87
C LYS A 13 0.28 -10.49 -3.14
N PRO A 14 -0.95 -11.02 -3.34
CA PRO A 14 -1.20 -11.89 -4.48
C PRO A 14 -0.87 -11.22 -5.82
N GLN A 15 -0.02 -11.90 -6.61
CA GLN A 15 0.48 -11.40 -7.90
C GLN A 15 1.10 -10.00 -7.83
N ALA A 16 1.67 -9.62 -6.69
CA ALA A 16 2.49 -8.43 -6.60
C ALA A 16 3.78 -8.63 -7.40
N LEU A 17 4.15 -7.59 -8.15
CA LEU A 17 5.39 -7.50 -8.89
C LEU A 17 6.11 -6.23 -8.49
N GLU A 18 7.43 -6.33 -8.37
CA GLU A 18 8.31 -5.19 -8.22
C GLU A 18 8.81 -4.71 -9.59
N ASP A 19 8.90 -3.41 -9.75
CA ASP A 19 9.35 -2.73 -10.96
C ASP A 19 10.09 -1.43 -10.61
N PHE A 20 10.84 -0.86 -11.54
CA PHE A 20 11.67 0.34 -11.34
C PHE A 20 11.44 1.37 -12.46
N PRO A 21 10.20 1.90 -12.61
CA PRO A 21 9.82 2.73 -13.75
C PRO A 21 10.38 4.17 -13.69
N PHE A 22 10.90 4.61 -12.54
CA PHE A 22 11.35 5.99 -12.33
C PHE A 22 12.86 6.07 -12.13
N TYR A 23 13.37 5.29 -11.18
CA TYR A 23 14.79 5.23 -10.83
C TYR A 23 15.16 3.80 -10.42
N PRO A 24 16.42 3.36 -10.61
CA PRO A 24 16.86 1.99 -10.31
C PRO A 24 16.75 1.59 -8.83
N ASP A 25 16.63 2.55 -7.92
CA ASP A 25 16.64 2.39 -6.46
C ASP A 25 15.28 2.68 -5.81
N ILE A 26 14.26 3.03 -6.60
CA ILE A 26 12.89 3.29 -6.11
C ILE A 26 11.96 2.17 -6.61
N PRO A 27 11.84 1.06 -5.85
CA PRO A 27 10.94 -0.01 -6.21
C PRO A 27 9.47 0.44 -6.16
N VAL A 28 8.73 0.06 -7.19
CA VAL A 28 7.30 0.26 -7.36
C VAL A 28 6.61 -1.09 -7.40
N PHE A 29 5.63 -1.27 -6.53
CA PHE A 29 4.88 -2.52 -6.38
C PHE A 29 3.55 -2.42 -7.11
N LYS A 30 3.30 -3.39 -7.98
CA LYS A 30 2.16 -3.41 -8.90
C LYS A 30 1.39 -4.72 -8.81
N VAL A 31 0.08 -4.66 -9.01
CA VAL A 31 -0.79 -5.81 -9.27
C VAL A 31 -1.46 -5.60 -10.61
N LYS A 32 -1.35 -6.59 -11.51
CA LYS A 32 -1.85 -6.48 -12.90
C LYS A 32 -1.42 -5.18 -13.61
N GLY A 33 -0.16 -4.79 -13.41
CA GLY A 33 0.41 -3.56 -13.99
C GLY A 33 -0.06 -2.24 -13.35
N LYS A 34 -0.89 -2.27 -12.31
CA LYS A 34 -1.34 -1.08 -11.57
C LYS A 34 -0.59 -0.96 -10.24
N MET A 35 0.01 0.20 -10.00
CA MET A 35 0.75 0.50 -8.79
C MET A 35 -0.16 0.57 -7.57
N PHE A 36 0.25 -0.08 -6.48
CA PHE A 36 -0.35 0.05 -5.15
C PHE A 36 0.63 0.56 -4.09
N ALA A 37 1.94 0.46 -4.30
CA ALA A 37 2.90 1.10 -3.41
C ALA A 37 4.21 1.45 -4.11
N SER A 38 5.00 2.34 -3.51
CA SER A 38 6.43 2.46 -3.78
C SER A 38 7.19 2.58 -2.48
N LEU A 39 8.45 2.12 -2.46
CA LEU A 39 9.36 2.38 -1.36
C LEU A 39 10.50 3.25 -1.84
N SER A 40 11.01 4.08 -0.93
CA SER A 40 12.24 4.82 -1.13
C SER A 40 13.01 4.88 0.17
N ARG A 41 14.31 5.09 0.07
CA ARG A 41 15.19 5.30 1.20
C ARG A 41 16.10 6.46 0.90
N ASP A 42 16.08 7.46 1.77
CA ASP A 42 17.03 8.56 1.74
C ASP A 42 17.82 8.53 3.04
N GLN A 43 19.13 8.31 2.93
CA GLN A 43 20.04 8.09 4.06
C GLN A 43 19.51 6.99 5.01
N SER A 44 19.15 7.37 6.24
CA SER A 44 18.62 6.48 7.27
C SER A 44 17.09 6.40 7.28
N THR A 45 16.38 7.21 6.49
CA THR A 45 14.91 7.31 6.53
C THR A 45 14.29 6.58 5.34
N ALA A 46 13.54 5.52 5.63
CA ALA A 46 12.73 4.82 4.64
C ALA A 46 11.30 5.38 4.60
N ARG A 47 10.75 5.53 3.40
CA ARG A 47 9.40 6.05 3.18
C ARG A 47 8.64 5.17 2.19
N MET A 48 7.34 5.15 2.32
CA MET A 48 6.44 4.39 1.46
C MET A 48 5.31 5.27 0.94
N ASN A 49 5.03 5.23 -0.36
CA ASN A 49 3.75 5.73 -0.85
C ASN A 49 2.73 4.59 -0.90
N VAL A 50 1.52 4.84 -0.41
CA VAL A 50 0.39 3.90 -0.47
C VAL A 50 -0.88 4.62 -0.90
N LYS A 51 -1.72 3.93 -1.66
CA LYS A 51 -3.04 4.40 -2.05
C LYS A 51 -4.00 4.29 -0.87
N CYS A 52 -4.89 5.25 -0.73
CA CYS A 52 -5.82 5.31 0.37
C CYS A 52 -7.16 5.90 -0.10
N ASP A 53 -8.22 5.55 0.63
CA ASP A 53 -9.49 6.26 0.55
C ASP A 53 -9.30 7.71 1.07
N PRO A 54 -9.91 8.75 0.45
CA PRO A 54 -9.69 10.13 0.86
C PRO A 54 -10.01 10.43 2.33
N GLU A 55 -11.05 9.83 2.91
CA GLU A 55 -11.44 10.08 4.30
C GLU A 55 -10.43 9.44 5.26
N GLN A 56 -10.05 8.19 4.98
CA GLN A 56 -9.00 7.51 5.74
C GLN A 56 -7.65 8.22 5.60
N ALA A 57 -7.32 8.75 4.42
CA ALA A 57 -6.08 9.46 4.20
C ALA A 57 -5.97 10.68 5.12
N LEU A 58 -7.07 11.42 5.34
CA LEU A 58 -7.13 12.55 6.26
C LEU A 58 -7.01 12.09 7.73
N ALA A 59 -7.74 11.06 8.13
CA ALA A 59 -7.68 10.53 9.49
C ALA A 59 -6.26 10.07 9.86
N LEU A 60 -5.59 9.32 8.98
CA LEU A 60 -4.24 8.83 9.23
C LEU A 60 -3.21 9.96 9.38
N ARG A 61 -3.33 11.03 8.59
CA ARG A 61 -2.49 12.23 8.71
C ARG A 61 -2.75 13.02 9.99
N PHE A 62 -3.95 12.91 10.55
CA PHE A 62 -4.31 13.56 11.80
C PHE A 62 -3.74 12.79 13.01
N PHE A 63 -3.79 11.46 12.97
CA PHE A 63 -3.33 10.62 14.09
C PHE A 63 -1.82 10.40 14.13
N PHE A 64 -1.14 10.48 12.99
CA PHE A 64 0.28 10.15 12.90
C PHE A 64 1.09 11.24 12.21
N ASP A 65 2.14 11.71 12.88
CA ASP A 65 3.10 12.65 12.32
C ASP A 65 3.90 12.04 11.17
N GLY A 66 4.16 10.74 11.22
CA GLY A 66 4.84 9.97 10.18
C GLY A 66 4.05 9.85 8.87
N VAL A 67 2.77 10.22 8.84
CA VAL A 67 1.90 10.14 7.66
C VAL A 67 1.70 11.53 7.06
N LYS A 68 2.17 11.74 5.83
CA LYS A 68 2.05 13.00 5.10
C LYS A 68 1.30 12.82 3.77
N PRO A 69 0.81 13.91 3.14
CA PRO A 69 0.25 13.85 1.80
C PRO A 69 1.24 13.23 0.80
N GLY A 70 0.75 12.37 -0.10
CA GLY A 70 1.60 11.61 -1.03
C GLY A 70 2.58 12.46 -1.84
N TYR A 71 3.87 12.18 -1.67
CA TYR A 71 4.99 12.77 -2.41
C TYR A 71 4.95 12.32 -3.87
N HIS A 72 4.98 13.28 -4.81
CA HIS A 72 4.80 13.08 -6.26
C HIS A 72 3.52 12.32 -6.67
N MET A 73 2.54 12.22 -5.77
CA MET A 73 1.29 11.51 -5.99
C MET A 73 0.09 12.46 -5.87
N ASN A 74 -1.09 11.96 -6.28
CA ASN A 74 -2.34 12.65 -5.99
C ASN A 74 -2.62 12.62 -4.47
N LYS A 75 -2.42 13.76 -3.81
CA LYS A 75 -2.54 13.95 -2.36
C LYS A 75 -3.94 13.68 -1.79
N LYS A 76 -4.97 13.57 -2.63
CA LYS A 76 -6.30 13.12 -2.20
C LYS A 76 -6.36 11.60 -1.97
N HIS A 77 -5.58 10.83 -2.73
CA HIS A 77 -5.69 9.37 -2.80
C HIS A 77 -4.43 8.64 -2.34
N TRP A 78 -3.38 9.36 -1.94
CA TRP A 78 -2.10 8.78 -1.60
C TRP A 78 -1.51 9.43 -0.35
N ASN A 79 -0.89 8.60 0.49
CA ASN A 79 -0.10 9.01 1.63
C ASN A 79 1.35 8.61 1.43
N THR A 80 2.26 9.43 1.96
CA THR A 80 3.64 9.03 2.22
C THR A 80 3.76 8.71 3.70
N VAL A 81 4.20 7.49 4.00
CA VAL A 81 4.39 6.97 5.35
C VAL A 81 5.87 6.87 5.62
N THR A 82 6.35 7.52 6.68
CA THR A 82 7.71 7.35 7.18
C THR A 82 7.79 6.05 7.96
N LEU A 83 8.66 5.14 7.56
CA LEU A 83 8.87 3.88 8.25
C LEU A 83 9.71 4.09 9.52
N ASN A 84 9.53 3.22 10.54
CA ASN A 84 10.13 3.38 11.87
C ASN A 84 9.85 4.75 12.51
N SER A 85 8.62 5.24 12.35
CA SER A 85 8.11 6.48 12.96
C SER A 85 7.12 6.16 14.09
N ASP A 86 6.22 7.10 14.38
CA ASP A 86 5.10 6.94 15.31
C ASP A 86 3.97 6.04 14.78
N VAL A 87 4.04 5.59 13.51
CA VAL A 87 3.06 4.68 12.92
C VAL A 87 3.37 3.23 13.33
N PRO A 88 2.47 2.52 14.02
CA PRO A 88 2.67 1.12 14.40
C PRO A 88 2.80 0.19 13.18
N ASP A 89 3.61 -0.85 13.30
CA ASP A 89 3.87 -1.80 12.21
C ASP A 89 2.60 -2.46 11.68
N GLU A 90 1.65 -2.79 12.56
CA GLU A 90 0.36 -3.35 12.16
C GLU A 90 -0.48 -2.35 11.36
N GLU A 91 -0.42 -1.06 11.70
CA GLU A 91 -1.11 -0.03 10.93
C GLU A 91 -0.47 0.15 9.55
N ILE A 92 0.86 0.09 9.44
CA ILE A 92 1.55 0.11 8.14
C ILE A 92 1.11 -1.09 7.27
N LYS A 93 0.98 -2.29 7.87
CA LYS A 93 0.45 -3.47 7.15
C LYS A 93 -0.97 -3.23 6.67
N ARG A 94 -1.86 -2.70 7.51
CA ARG A 94 -3.24 -2.36 7.11
C ARG A 94 -3.28 -1.33 5.99
N MET A 95 -2.46 -0.30 6.04
CA MET A 95 -2.35 0.67 4.94
C MET A 95 -1.93 0.00 3.62
N ILE A 96 -1.02 -0.98 3.66
CA ILE A 96 -0.61 -1.77 2.49
C ILE A 96 -1.77 -2.64 1.97
N ASP A 97 -2.45 -3.35 2.86
CA ASP A 97 -3.59 -4.21 2.55
C ASP A 97 -4.72 -3.42 1.90
N HIS A 98 -5.09 -2.28 2.49
CA HIS A 98 -6.10 -1.40 1.94
C HIS A 98 -5.68 -0.86 0.57
N SER A 99 -4.43 -0.41 0.43
CA SER A 99 -3.92 0.10 -0.85
C SER A 99 -4.04 -0.95 -1.96
N TYR A 100 -3.61 -2.19 -1.68
CA TYR A 100 -3.73 -3.30 -2.60
C TYR A 100 -5.20 -3.57 -2.97
N GLY A 101 -6.09 -3.67 -1.99
CA GLY A 101 -7.53 -3.89 -2.20
C GLY A 101 -8.18 -2.79 -3.04
N LEU A 102 -7.86 -1.52 -2.80
CA LEU A 102 -8.36 -0.38 -3.58
C LEU A 102 -7.91 -0.45 -5.05
N VAL A 103 -6.68 -0.85 -5.31
CA VAL A 103 -6.17 -1.01 -6.67
C VAL A 103 -6.86 -2.19 -7.35
N VAL A 104 -6.99 -3.34 -6.69
CA VAL A 104 -7.71 -4.51 -7.22
C VAL A 104 -9.17 -4.17 -7.54
N LYS A 105 -9.86 -3.44 -6.66
CA LYS A 105 -11.25 -3.01 -6.86
C LYS A 105 -11.42 -2.18 -8.14
N GLY A 106 -10.40 -1.41 -8.52
CA GLY A 106 -10.36 -0.57 -9.72
C GLY A 106 -9.84 -1.24 -11.00
N LEU A 107 -9.48 -2.53 -10.96
CA LEU A 107 -9.08 -3.29 -12.14
C LEU A 107 -10.26 -3.58 -13.08
N LYS A 108 -9.97 -4.01 -14.31
CA LYS A 108 -11.02 -4.53 -15.21
C LYS A 108 -11.72 -5.70 -14.54
N LYS A 109 -13.03 -5.84 -14.78
CA LYS A 109 -13.85 -6.91 -14.16
C LYS A 109 -13.23 -8.30 -14.32
N CYS A 110 -12.73 -8.63 -15.50
CA CYS A 110 -12.08 -9.92 -15.75
C CYS A 110 -10.83 -10.16 -14.89
N GLU A 111 -9.95 -9.16 -14.77
CA GLU A 111 -8.72 -9.25 -13.98
C GLU A 111 -9.01 -9.36 -12.48
N ARG A 112 -9.96 -8.54 -11.99
CA ARG A 112 -10.41 -8.57 -10.60
C ARG A 112 -11.05 -9.92 -10.24
N THR A 113 -12.00 -10.38 -11.05
CA THR A 113 -12.68 -11.66 -10.82
C THR A 113 -11.71 -12.84 -10.85
N ALA A 114 -10.71 -12.82 -11.74
CA ALA A 114 -9.66 -13.85 -11.74
C ALA A 114 -8.88 -13.87 -10.43
N LEU A 115 -8.46 -12.71 -9.90
CA LEU A 115 -7.77 -12.63 -8.60
C LEU A 115 -8.66 -13.12 -7.44
N GLU A 116 -9.92 -12.69 -7.40
CA GLU A 116 -10.87 -13.08 -6.36
C GLU A 116 -11.13 -14.59 -6.35
N LEU A 117 -11.22 -15.23 -7.52
CA LEU A 117 -11.40 -16.68 -7.64
C LEU A 117 -10.12 -17.46 -7.27
N SER A 118 -8.94 -16.94 -7.62
CA SER A 118 -7.67 -17.64 -7.35
C SER A 118 -7.21 -17.56 -5.89
N TYR A 119 -7.48 -16.45 -5.20
CA TYR A 119 -6.94 -16.21 -3.84
C TYR A 119 -8.03 -16.05 -2.78
N GLY A 120 -9.29 -15.92 -3.17
CA GLY A 120 -10.39 -15.63 -2.26
C GLY A 120 -10.50 -14.16 -1.90
N THR A 121 -11.73 -13.67 -1.76
CA THR A 121 -12.02 -12.26 -1.45
C THR A 121 -11.46 -11.82 -0.10
N ALA A 122 -11.40 -12.72 0.88
CA ALA A 122 -10.84 -12.44 2.21
C ALA A 122 -9.35 -12.06 2.18
N VAL A 123 -8.59 -12.69 1.28
CA VAL A 123 -7.15 -12.42 1.10
C VAL A 123 -6.92 -11.13 0.31
N ILE A 124 -7.79 -10.85 -0.66
CA ILE A 124 -7.70 -9.64 -1.49
C ILE A 124 -8.11 -8.38 -0.71
N TYR A 125 -9.10 -8.51 0.18
CA TYR A 125 -9.70 -7.41 0.92
C TYR A 125 -9.58 -7.60 2.43
N THR A 126 -8.35 -7.81 2.92
CA THR A 126 -8.06 -8.14 4.33
C THR A 126 -8.72 -7.18 5.33
N ASP A 127 -8.77 -5.88 5.02
CA ASP A 127 -9.35 -4.86 5.91
C ASP A 127 -10.88 -4.91 6.05
N VAL A 128 -11.59 -5.72 5.24
CA VAL A 128 -13.06 -5.75 5.21
C VAL A 128 -13.65 -6.80 6.15
N ILE A 129 -12.86 -7.80 6.61
CA ILE A 129 -13.35 -8.93 7.42
C ILE A 129 -12.88 -8.86 8.88
N GLY A 130 -12.52 -7.64 9.35
CA GLY A 130 -12.10 -7.38 10.74
C GLY A 130 -13.17 -6.76 11.64
N LYS A 131 -14.45 -6.77 11.25
CA LYS A 131 -15.58 -6.41 12.12
C LYS A 131 -16.65 -7.51 12.06
N ALA A 132 -16.44 -8.56 12.83
CA ALA A 132 -17.55 -9.21 13.53
C ALA A 132 -17.97 -8.29 14.70
N PRO A 133 -19.26 -8.26 15.10
CA PRO A 133 -19.83 -7.29 16.03
C PRO A 133 -19.13 -7.23 17.39
#